data_AF-A0A963LIM7-F1
#
_entry.id   AF-A0A963LIM7-F1
#
_cell.length_a   1.000
_cell.length_b   1.000
_cell.length_c   1.000
_cell.angle_alpha   90.00
_cell.angle_beta   90.00
_cell.angle_gamma   90.00
#
_symmetry.space_group_name_H-M   'P 1'
#
loop_
_entity.id
_entity.type
_entity.pdbx_description
1 polymer ?
#
loop_
_entity_poly.entity_id
_entity_poly.type
_entity_poly.pdbx_seq_one_letter_code
_entity_poly.pdbx_strand_id
1 'polypeptide(L)'
;TVAQVNRPVVLYLFSTHFSERAPIEPVLAEDPANLAASPAGPLPVDHYLGGPLYPWSIARTDNGITQRREQAIEAVAGALCALPPAARGRIVGINVLGEVHHLYPDFEAGMGYGSPYVLTDYSAASRQGFARYLRQRFGSVQALNAYLGARFGDFAQVEPPAKDIRRQPLDHYWQHIDATAAGSVPVGGWVHDAELPPGGTAWVRVYLDGALAARVPAHFVRQDVADAKPELGTARVGWRYDLRYAGLPTGRHRIDVALERATPAGPRLLQLGTRHVAVMDRSQAAPRPVPLTEPLPPMAQPDARVAFWLDSPADDQSLYYNPLVPLWHAFREQQVVAYLEHFDQLLGHGCLAGVPRNTQQIYPAEQAGWDESRFASAQSLQPFGHLGLGINLYGEATWDGSFFDWLARSRQPGYSVTEFHPLRAMSATELRQVLERHREHGARTLSFFLHPPGADGSVPNPFALDPANPAHGSDALYRAMQQVLERP
;
A
#
# COMPACT_ATOMS: atom_id res chain seq x y z
N THR A 1 31.35 2.75 8.24
CA THR A 1 30.56 3.88 8.81
C THR A 1 30.74 5.14 7.96
N VAL A 2 29.96 6.20 8.16
CA VAL A 2 30.10 7.49 7.43
C VAL A 2 31.52 8.06 7.52
N ALA A 3 32.22 7.84 8.64
CA ALA A 3 33.61 8.28 8.81
C ALA A 3 34.60 7.56 7.88
N GLN A 4 34.37 6.28 7.59
CA GLN A 4 35.31 5.41 6.89
C GLN A 4 35.07 5.31 5.38
N VAL A 5 33.83 5.51 4.93
CA VAL A 5 33.46 5.33 3.52
C VAL A 5 33.81 6.55 2.68
N ASN A 6 34.54 6.37 1.57
CA ASN A 6 34.98 7.46 0.70
C ASN A 6 34.00 7.75 -0.46
N ARG A 7 32.72 7.43 -0.28
CA ARG A 7 31.66 7.59 -1.29
C ARG A 7 30.48 8.35 -0.69
N PRO A 8 29.64 9.00 -1.52
CA PRO A 8 28.35 9.52 -1.06
C PRO A 8 27.53 8.44 -0.36
N VAL A 9 26.81 8.83 0.69
CA VAL A 9 25.92 7.94 1.46
C VAL A 9 24.55 8.56 1.65
N VAL A 10 23.54 7.71 1.62
CA VAL A 10 22.19 8.00 2.09
C VAL A 10 22.02 7.32 3.43
N LEU A 11 21.55 8.06 4.43
CA LEU A 11 21.28 7.52 5.75
C LEU A 11 19.85 7.01 5.82
N TYR A 12 19.66 5.78 6.29
CA TYR A 12 18.35 5.22 6.56
C TYR A 12 18.14 5.22 8.07
N LEU A 13 17.30 6.15 8.55
CA LEU A 13 16.94 6.20 9.96
C LEU A 13 15.71 5.31 10.15
N PHE A 14 15.96 4.01 10.27
CA PHE A 14 14.91 3.00 10.30
C PHE A 14 14.27 2.92 11.69
N SER A 15 12.98 3.27 11.77
CA SER A 15 12.17 3.20 12.99
C SER A 15 11.04 2.20 12.77
N THR A 16 11.45 0.96 12.54
CA THR A 16 10.59 -0.12 12.09
C THR A 16 9.65 -0.65 13.17
N HIS A 17 8.57 -1.28 12.72
CA HIS A 17 7.68 -2.10 13.52
C HIS A 17 8.17 -3.56 13.61
N PHE A 18 9.10 -3.97 12.74
CA PHE A 18 9.82 -5.24 12.86
C PHE A 18 10.84 -5.15 13.99
N SER A 19 10.85 -6.14 14.88
CA SER A 19 11.77 -6.17 16.02
C SER A 19 13.23 -6.28 15.57
N GLU A 20 14.05 -5.38 16.08
CA GLU A 20 15.53 -5.49 16.04
C GLU A 20 16.07 -6.20 17.29
N ARG A 21 15.17 -6.83 18.07
CA ARG A 21 15.42 -7.49 19.35
C ARG A 21 16.10 -6.57 20.36
N ALA A 22 15.83 -5.27 20.29
CA ALA A 22 16.38 -4.32 21.23
C ALA A 22 15.72 -4.49 22.62
N PRO A 23 16.48 -4.52 23.73
CA PRO A 23 15.93 -4.73 25.07
C PRO A 23 14.86 -3.72 25.50
N ILE A 24 14.80 -2.56 24.84
CA ILE A 24 13.82 -1.49 25.12
C ILE A 24 12.43 -1.79 24.54
N GLU A 25 12.34 -2.62 23.50
CA GLU A 25 11.07 -2.93 22.81
C GLU A 25 10.04 -3.55 23.77
N PRO A 26 10.32 -4.66 24.48
CA PRO A 26 9.34 -5.24 25.39
C PRO A 26 8.95 -4.27 26.52
N VAL A 27 9.89 -3.45 27.01
CA VAL A 27 9.63 -2.45 28.06
C VAL A 27 8.67 -1.37 27.57
N LEU A 28 8.85 -0.87 26.34
CA LEU A 28 7.94 0.13 25.76
C LEU A 28 6.56 -0.47 25.46
N ALA A 29 6.49 -1.76 25.11
CA ALA A 29 5.24 -2.45 24.82
C ALA A 29 4.37 -2.70 26.07
N GLU A 30 4.94 -2.61 27.28
CA GLU A 30 4.16 -2.69 28.54
C GLU A 30 3.20 -1.51 28.71
N ASP A 31 3.53 -0.34 28.12
CA ASP A 31 2.65 0.83 28.15
C ASP A 31 1.72 0.84 26.92
N PRO A 32 0.40 0.65 27.11
CA PRO A 32 -0.56 0.63 26.01
C PRO A 32 -0.63 1.96 25.24
N ALA A 33 -0.15 3.08 25.78
CA ALA A 33 -0.08 4.35 25.06
C ALA A 33 0.95 4.34 23.90
N ASN A 34 1.89 3.38 23.91
CA ASN A 34 2.87 3.18 22.84
C ASN A 34 2.36 2.27 21.73
N LEU A 35 1.23 1.59 21.92
CA LEU A 35 0.70 0.62 20.97
C LEU A 35 -0.52 1.20 20.22
N ALA A 36 -0.61 0.90 18.92
CA ALA A 36 -1.75 1.21 18.10
C ALA A 36 -2.97 0.44 18.60
N ALA A 37 -4.14 1.07 18.57
CA ALA A 37 -5.36 0.46 19.12
C ALA A 37 -6.38 0.09 18.04
N SER A 38 -6.95 -1.12 18.16
CA SER A 38 -8.18 -1.51 17.49
C SER A 38 -9.40 -0.99 18.27
N PRO A 39 -10.64 -1.14 17.76
CA PRO A 39 -11.84 -0.85 18.55
C PRO A 39 -11.92 -1.65 19.86
N ALA A 40 -11.27 -2.81 19.94
CA ALA A 40 -11.23 -3.66 21.14
C ALA A 40 -10.14 -3.25 22.15
N GLY A 41 -9.25 -2.33 21.80
CA GLY A 41 -8.13 -1.90 22.63
C GLY A 41 -6.77 -1.99 21.93
N PRO A 42 -5.68 -1.73 22.66
CA PRO A 42 -4.31 -1.84 22.15
C PRO A 42 -4.07 -3.19 21.46
N LEU A 43 -3.40 -3.17 20.32
CA LEU A 43 -3.01 -4.39 19.62
C LEU A 43 -1.94 -5.14 20.42
N PRO A 44 -1.99 -6.47 20.46
CA PRO A 44 -0.89 -7.27 21.00
C PRO A 44 0.32 -7.19 20.06
N VAL A 45 1.50 -7.55 20.59
CA VAL A 45 2.67 -7.82 19.76
C VAL A 45 2.35 -8.98 18.83
N ASP A 46 2.60 -8.78 17.54
CA ASP A 46 2.35 -9.74 16.47
C ASP A 46 3.67 -10.41 16.04
N HIS A 47 3.63 -11.13 14.94
CA HIS A 47 4.76 -11.79 14.31
C HIS A 47 4.81 -11.47 12.81
N TYR A 48 6.02 -11.50 12.25
CA TYR A 48 6.25 -11.42 10.83
C TYR A 48 7.57 -12.12 10.48
N LEU A 49 7.53 -13.08 9.56
CA LEU A 49 8.71 -13.86 9.13
C LEU A 49 9.48 -14.49 10.31
N GLY A 50 8.75 -14.93 11.34
CA GLY A 50 9.31 -15.56 12.54
C GLY A 50 9.95 -14.59 13.55
N GLY A 51 9.87 -13.28 13.33
CA GLY A 51 10.29 -12.25 14.30
C GLY A 51 9.09 -11.53 14.94
N PRO A 52 9.22 -10.95 16.14
CA PRO A 52 8.18 -10.09 16.71
C PRO A 52 7.93 -8.85 15.86
N LEU A 53 6.67 -8.45 15.78
CA LEU A 53 6.22 -7.21 15.17
C LEU A 53 5.47 -6.39 16.22
N TYR A 54 5.99 -5.19 16.51
CA TYR A 54 5.40 -4.31 17.51
C TYR A 54 4.48 -3.29 16.85
N PRO A 55 3.20 -3.21 17.25
CA PRO A 55 2.25 -2.27 16.67
C PRO A 55 2.45 -0.87 17.24
N TRP A 56 3.59 -0.22 16.99
CA TRP A 56 3.89 1.10 17.55
C TRP A 56 2.88 2.15 17.10
N SER A 57 2.32 2.89 18.06
CA SER A 57 1.41 4.02 17.79
C SER A 57 2.14 5.16 17.09
N ILE A 58 1.48 5.70 16.06
CA ILE A 58 1.84 6.96 15.37
C ILE A 58 0.75 8.02 15.55
N ALA A 59 -0.25 7.75 16.40
CA ALA A 59 -1.44 8.58 16.53
C ALA A 59 -1.19 9.93 17.22
N ARG A 60 -0.06 10.04 17.93
CA ARG A 60 0.36 11.18 18.76
C ARG A 60 1.89 11.17 18.91
N THR A 61 2.46 12.30 19.32
CA THR A 61 3.93 12.47 19.45
C THR A 61 4.42 12.62 20.89
N ASP A 62 3.51 12.64 21.87
CA ASP A 62 3.81 12.83 23.30
C ASP A 62 3.71 11.52 24.11
N ASN A 63 3.99 10.37 23.49
CA ASN A 63 4.09 9.07 24.17
C ASN A 63 5.55 8.59 24.30
N GLY A 64 5.75 7.50 25.05
CA GLY A 64 7.08 6.98 25.36
C GLY A 64 7.87 6.52 24.13
N ILE A 65 7.23 5.82 23.19
CA ILE A 65 7.90 5.35 21.96
C ILE A 65 8.37 6.54 21.10
N THR A 66 7.55 7.58 20.92
CA THR A 66 7.97 8.79 20.20
C THR A 66 9.11 9.48 20.93
N GLN A 67 9.03 9.67 22.25
CA GLN A 67 10.11 10.28 23.03
C GLN A 67 11.45 9.52 22.88
N ARG A 68 11.44 8.18 22.83
CA ARG A 68 12.65 7.38 22.59
C ARG A 68 13.18 7.51 21.16
N ARG A 69 12.29 7.60 20.17
CA ARG A 69 12.66 7.88 18.77
C ARG A 69 13.31 9.25 18.63
N GLU A 70 12.77 10.27 19.29
CA GLU A 70 13.37 11.62 19.34
C GLU A 70 14.78 11.57 19.91
N GLN A 71 14.96 10.96 21.09
CA GLN A 71 16.27 10.81 21.73
C GLN A 71 17.28 10.09 20.82
N ALA A 72 16.86 9.03 20.14
CA ALA A 72 17.72 8.30 19.21
C ALA A 72 18.11 9.17 18.01
N ILE A 73 17.17 9.89 17.41
CA ILE A 73 17.41 10.77 16.26
C ILE A 73 18.31 11.95 16.65
N GLU A 74 18.09 12.56 17.81
CA GLU A 74 18.96 13.62 18.33
C GLU A 74 20.38 13.13 18.57
N ALA A 75 20.54 11.94 19.17
CA ALA A 75 21.85 11.34 19.39
C ALA A 75 22.58 11.05 18.08
N VAL A 76 21.88 10.48 17.09
CA VAL A 76 22.43 10.23 15.74
C VAL A 76 22.81 11.54 15.06
N ALA A 77 21.92 12.54 15.06
CA ALA A 77 22.18 13.85 14.48
C ALA A 77 23.40 14.53 15.13
N GLY A 78 23.49 14.49 16.47
CA GLY A 78 24.62 15.01 17.22
C GLY A 78 25.94 14.32 16.85
N ALA A 79 25.95 12.99 16.74
CA ALA A 79 27.12 12.22 16.32
C ALA A 79 27.54 12.56 14.88
N LEU A 80 26.59 12.71 13.97
CA LEU A 80 26.86 13.12 12.58
C LEU A 80 27.39 14.55 12.50
N CYS A 81 26.91 15.46 13.35
CA CYS A 81 27.39 16.83 13.42
C CYS A 81 28.81 16.95 13.97
N ALA A 82 29.25 16.00 14.81
CA ALA A 82 30.61 15.92 15.32
C ALA A 82 31.63 15.36 14.30
N LEU A 83 31.17 14.79 13.18
CA LEU A 83 32.07 14.32 12.13
C LEU A 83 32.84 15.48 11.48
N PRO A 84 34.08 15.24 11.00
CA PRO A 84 34.81 16.21 10.19
C PRO A 84 33.97 16.69 9.00
N PRO A 85 34.06 17.97 8.59
CA PRO A 85 33.25 18.51 7.49
C PRO A 85 33.32 17.70 6.21
N ALA A 86 34.51 17.17 5.87
CA ALA A 86 34.70 16.31 4.71
C ALA A 86 33.92 14.99 4.81
N ALA A 87 33.84 14.40 6.01
CA ALA A 87 33.06 13.19 6.23
C ALA A 87 31.55 13.46 6.20
N ARG A 88 31.12 14.54 6.84
CA ARG A 88 29.71 14.97 6.87
C ARG A 88 29.20 15.35 5.48
N GLY A 89 30.02 16.00 4.65
CA GLY A 89 29.67 16.37 3.28
C GLY A 89 29.43 15.20 2.33
N ARG A 90 29.73 13.95 2.75
CA ARG A 90 29.39 12.74 2.00
C ARG A 90 27.94 12.30 2.19
N ILE A 91 27.24 12.86 3.18
CA ILE A 91 25.82 12.57 3.40
C ILE A 91 25.01 13.34 2.36
N VAL A 92 24.41 12.62 1.41
CA VAL A 92 23.67 13.21 0.28
C VAL A 92 22.15 13.06 0.41
N GLY A 93 21.69 12.34 1.42
CA GLY A 93 20.27 12.20 1.72
C GLY A 93 20.02 11.47 3.04
N ILE A 94 18.82 11.64 3.59
CA ILE A 94 18.35 10.95 4.79
C ILE A 94 16.92 10.45 4.52
N ASN A 95 16.67 9.16 4.70
CA ASN A 95 15.31 8.62 4.73
C ASN A 95 14.83 8.57 6.18
N VAL A 96 13.67 9.16 6.41
CA VAL A 96 13.14 9.43 7.75
C VAL A 96 12.23 8.30 8.21
N LEU A 97 12.50 7.75 9.39
CA LEU A 97 11.73 6.75 10.13
C LEU A 97 11.49 5.38 9.47
N GLY A 98 11.92 5.16 8.24
CA GLY A 98 11.54 3.94 7.53
C GLY A 98 10.07 3.94 7.15
N GLU A 99 9.50 2.75 6.97
CA GLU A 99 8.10 2.58 6.57
C GLU A 99 7.13 2.99 7.71
N VAL A 100 6.51 4.17 7.57
CA VAL A 100 5.54 4.73 8.52
C VAL A 100 4.12 4.61 7.97
N HIS A 101 3.28 3.85 8.65
CA HIS A 101 1.85 3.68 8.36
C HIS A 101 1.12 3.14 9.60
N HIS A 102 -0.20 3.06 9.53
CA HIS A 102 -0.98 2.36 10.55
C HIS A 102 -0.82 0.84 10.42
N LEU A 103 -0.88 0.15 11.55
CA LEU A 103 -0.84 -1.32 11.60
C LEU A 103 -2.25 -1.88 11.81
N TYR A 104 -2.39 -3.19 11.70
CA TYR A 104 -3.65 -3.90 11.89
C TYR A 104 -3.36 -5.29 12.48
N PRO A 105 -4.33 -5.93 13.13
CA PRO A 105 -4.12 -7.27 13.68
C PRO A 105 -3.79 -8.28 12.58
N ASP A 106 -2.96 -9.27 12.92
CA ASP A 106 -2.61 -10.40 12.04
C ASP A 106 -1.94 -9.91 10.75
N PHE A 107 -0.90 -9.10 10.93
CA PHE A 107 -0.20 -8.43 9.82
C PHE A 107 0.41 -9.46 8.85
N GLU A 108 0.91 -10.58 9.37
CA GLU A 108 1.49 -11.66 8.57
C GLU A 108 0.47 -12.42 7.71
N ALA A 109 -0.79 -12.51 8.13
CA ALA A 109 -1.85 -13.14 7.32
C ALA A 109 -2.20 -12.35 6.04
N GLY A 110 -1.63 -11.16 5.88
CA GLY A 110 -1.58 -10.45 4.61
C GLY A 110 -2.53 -9.28 4.51
N MET A 111 -2.35 -8.55 3.42
CA MET A 111 -2.82 -7.16 3.27
C MET A 111 -4.13 -7.05 2.49
N GLY A 112 -4.78 -8.18 2.19
CA GLY A 112 -5.92 -8.25 1.28
C GLY A 112 -7.30 -8.23 1.94
N TYR A 113 -8.28 -8.70 1.18
CA TYR A 113 -9.72 -8.61 1.51
C TYR A 113 -10.27 -9.88 2.21
N GLY A 114 -9.43 -10.89 2.42
CA GLY A 114 -9.84 -12.22 2.92
C GLY A 114 -9.99 -12.34 4.44
N SER A 115 -9.50 -11.37 5.20
CA SER A 115 -9.53 -11.35 6.67
C SER A 115 -10.55 -10.33 7.20
N PRO A 116 -10.98 -10.45 8.48
CA PRO A 116 -11.80 -9.43 9.12
C PRO A 116 -11.20 -8.03 8.92
N TYR A 117 -12.06 -7.07 8.58
CA TYR A 117 -11.63 -5.71 8.36
C TYR A 117 -11.53 -4.95 9.69
N VAL A 118 -10.34 -5.00 10.28
CA VAL A 118 -9.99 -4.31 11.53
C VAL A 118 -8.84 -3.37 11.26
N LEU A 119 -8.98 -2.11 11.67
CA LEU A 119 -7.98 -1.06 11.48
C LEU A 119 -7.44 -0.57 12.82
N THR A 120 -6.37 0.22 12.76
CA THR A 120 -5.95 1.14 13.82
C THR A 120 -5.85 2.55 13.23
N ASP A 121 -5.99 3.64 13.98
CA ASP A 121 -5.91 3.71 15.43
C ASP A 121 -7.21 4.21 16.08
N TYR A 122 -7.76 3.45 17.01
CA TYR A 122 -8.99 3.77 17.76
C TYR A 122 -8.71 4.19 19.21
N SER A 123 -7.49 4.64 19.51
CA SER A 123 -7.12 5.18 20.81
C SER A 123 -7.94 6.43 21.13
N ALA A 124 -7.94 6.84 22.40
CA ALA A 124 -8.58 8.09 22.82
C ALA A 124 -8.04 9.31 22.05
N ALA A 125 -6.74 9.33 21.73
CA ALA A 125 -6.10 10.41 20.98
C ALA A 125 -6.67 10.50 19.55
N SER A 126 -6.81 9.37 18.86
CA SER A 126 -7.35 9.31 17.50
C SER A 126 -8.84 9.64 17.44
N ARG A 127 -9.65 9.18 18.39
CA ARG A 127 -11.08 9.54 18.48
C ARG A 127 -11.28 11.05 18.65
N GLN A 128 -10.53 11.66 19.59
CA GLN A 128 -10.55 13.10 19.80
C GLN A 128 -10.01 13.87 18.59
N GLY A 129 -8.93 13.36 17.97
CA GLY A 129 -8.35 13.90 16.74
C GLY A 129 -9.35 13.90 15.58
N PHE A 130 -10.09 12.82 15.41
CA PHE A 130 -11.11 12.71 14.37
C PHE A 130 -12.26 13.70 14.58
N ALA A 131 -12.76 13.84 15.82
CA ALA A 131 -13.76 14.85 16.14
C ALA A 131 -13.28 16.27 15.81
N ARG A 132 -11.99 16.58 16.07
CA ARG A 132 -11.37 17.87 15.68
C ARG A 132 -11.26 18.01 14.16
N TYR A 133 -10.84 16.97 13.46
CA TYR A 133 -10.75 16.92 12.00
C TYR A 133 -12.11 17.21 11.35
N LEU A 134 -13.17 16.55 11.82
CA LEU A 134 -14.53 16.77 11.34
C LEU A 134 -14.99 18.21 11.62
N ARG A 135 -14.71 18.74 12.82
CA ARG A 135 -15.02 20.14 13.15
C ARG A 135 -14.33 21.11 12.20
N GLN A 136 -13.05 20.90 11.91
CA GLN A 136 -12.30 21.74 10.99
C GLN A 136 -12.86 21.67 9.57
N ARG A 137 -13.22 20.47 9.10
CA ARG A 137 -13.72 20.24 7.75
C ARG A 137 -15.13 20.78 7.50
N PHE A 138 -16.03 20.65 8.47
CA PHE A 138 -17.45 20.99 8.30
C PHE A 138 -17.86 22.30 8.99
N GLY A 139 -17.06 22.81 9.92
CA GLY A 139 -17.34 24.02 10.72
C GLY A 139 -18.45 23.83 11.77
N SER A 140 -19.49 23.05 11.48
CA SER A 140 -20.62 22.76 12.38
C SER A 140 -21.10 21.31 12.26
N VAL A 141 -21.67 20.78 13.35
CA VAL A 141 -22.24 19.42 13.34
C VAL A 141 -23.47 19.34 12.42
N GLN A 142 -24.17 20.45 12.20
CA GLN A 142 -25.30 20.53 11.28
C GLN A 142 -24.85 20.33 9.82
N ALA A 143 -23.71 20.89 9.42
CA ALA A 143 -23.14 20.67 8.10
C ALA A 143 -22.69 19.21 7.90
N LEU A 144 -22.07 18.61 8.92
CA LEU A 144 -21.74 17.17 8.92
C LEU A 144 -23.02 16.31 8.82
N ASN A 145 -24.05 16.63 9.60
CA ASN A 145 -25.33 15.93 9.57
C ASN A 145 -26.02 16.03 8.22
N ALA A 146 -25.94 17.17 7.55
CA ALA A 146 -26.45 17.35 6.19
C ALA A 146 -25.67 16.49 5.19
N TYR A 147 -24.34 16.42 5.32
CA TYR A 147 -23.48 15.58 4.47
C TYR A 147 -23.77 14.08 4.64
N LEU A 148 -23.92 13.61 5.88
CA LEU A 148 -24.19 12.20 6.17
C LEU A 148 -25.68 11.85 5.98
N GLY A 149 -26.60 12.79 6.18
CA GLY A 149 -28.00 12.46 6.49
C GLY A 149 -28.12 11.85 7.89
N ALA A 150 -27.41 12.43 8.87
CA ALA A 150 -27.35 12.03 10.28
C ALA A 150 -28.03 13.07 11.19
N ARG A 151 -28.01 12.83 12.51
CA ARG A 151 -28.61 13.72 13.53
C ARG A 151 -27.78 13.78 14.81
N PHE A 152 -26.45 13.89 14.69
CA PHE A 152 -25.56 14.06 15.84
C PHE A 152 -25.79 15.42 16.51
N GLY A 153 -25.79 15.45 17.84
CA GLY A 153 -25.95 16.67 18.63
C GLY A 153 -24.69 17.54 18.66
N ASP A 154 -23.51 16.91 18.61
CA ASP A 154 -22.20 17.56 18.54
C ASP A 154 -21.15 16.64 17.90
N PHE A 155 -19.93 17.13 17.71
CA PHE A 155 -18.83 16.35 17.13
C PHE A 155 -18.26 15.27 18.06
N ALA A 156 -18.43 15.39 19.38
CA ALA A 156 -17.94 14.38 20.33
C ALA A 156 -18.81 13.11 20.31
N GLN A 157 -20.04 13.19 19.80
CA GLN A 157 -20.90 12.03 19.54
C GLN A 157 -20.52 11.26 18.27
N VAL A 158 -19.62 11.78 17.43
CA VAL A 158 -19.22 11.14 16.18
C VAL A 158 -17.99 10.27 16.43
N GLU A 159 -18.24 9.00 16.71
CA GLU A 159 -17.19 7.99 16.82
C GLU A 159 -16.69 7.53 15.43
N PRO A 160 -15.40 7.19 15.29
CA PRO A 160 -14.91 6.50 14.10
C PRO A 160 -15.71 5.20 13.84
N PRO A 161 -16.08 4.91 12.58
CA PRO A 161 -16.83 3.70 12.24
C PRO A 161 -15.96 2.45 12.51
N ALA A 162 -16.52 1.45 13.19
CA ALA A 162 -15.74 0.37 13.81
C ALA A 162 -16.42 -1.01 13.80
N LYS A 163 -17.70 -1.10 13.42
CA LYS A 163 -18.52 -2.31 13.52
C LYS A 163 -18.69 -2.97 12.16
N ASP A 164 -18.71 -4.30 12.11
CA ASP A 164 -19.15 -5.03 10.92
C ASP A 164 -20.68 -5.13 10.93
N ILE A 165 -21.35 -4.45 9.98
CA ILE A 165 -22.82 -4.45 9.85
C ILE A 165 -23.42 -5.85 9.68
N ARG A 166 -22.65 -6.82 9.18
CA ARG A 166 -23.11 -8.20 8.95
C ARG A 166 -23.02 -9.07 10.21
N ARG A 167 -22.27 -8.64 11.23
CA ARG A 167 -21.94 -9.44 12.42
C ARG A 167 -22.30 -8.76 13.73
N GLN A 168 -22.44 -7.44 13.74
CA GLN A 168 -22.59 -6.64 14.95
C GLN A 168 -23.80 -5.71 14.85
N PRO A 169 -24.58 -5.55 15.94
CA PRO A 169 -25.68 -4.60 15.97
C PRO A 169 -25.17 -3.16 15.93
N LEU A 170 -25.87 -2.31 15.17
CA LEU A 170 -25.57 -0.89 15.05
C LEU A 170 -26.60 -0.06 15.82
N ASP A 171 -26.13 0.93 16.59
CA ASP A 171 -26.99 1.94 17.23
C ASP A 171 -27.44 2.98 16.20
N HIS A 172 -26.59 3.24 15.21
CA HIS A 172 -26.92 4.01 14.01
C HIS A 172 -26.10 3.51 12.83
N TYR A 173 -26.63 3.71 11.63
CA TYR A 173 -26.05 3.19 10.39
C TYR A 173 -24.55 3.56 10.24
N TRP A 174 -24.12 4.76 10.64
CA TRP A 174 -22.73 5.21 10.47
C TRP A 174 -21.66 4.51 11.31
N GLN A 175 -22.03 3.60 12.21
CA GLN A 175 -21.03 2.84 12.98
C GLN A 175 -20.33 1.77 12.15
N HIS A 176 -20.84 1.42 10.97
CA HIS A 176 -20.29 0.31 10.20
C HIS A 176 -19.06 0.68 9.37
N ILE A 177 -18.14 -0.28 9.26
CA ILE A 177 -17.00 -0.22 8.37
C ILE A 177 -16.68 -1.63 7.85
N ASP A 178 -16.29 -1.72 6.59
CA ASP A 178 -15.66 -2.88 5.97
C ASP A 178 -14.74 -2.39 4.84
N ALA A 179 -14.01 -3.30 4.20
CA ALA A 179 -13.05 -2.98 3.13
C ALA A 179 -13.68 -2.28 1.91
N THR A 180 -15.01 -2.30 1.77
CA THR A 180 -15.75 -1.66 0.68
C THR A 180 -16.58 -0.47 1.14
N ALA A 181 -16.71 -0.22 2.44
CA ALA A 181 -17.61 0.79 2.99
C ALA A 181 -17.25 2.23 2.57
N ALA A 182 -16.01 2.45 2.11
CA ALA A 182 -15.56 3.68 1.49
C ALA A 182 -16.23 3.99 0.12
N GLY A 183 -17.00 3.05 -0.44
CA GLY A 183 -17.76 3.26 -1.68
C GLY A 183 -17.11 2.72 -2.95
N SER A 184 -16.08 1.88 -2.79
CA SER A 184 -15.42 1.15 -3.88
C SER A 184 -15.42 -0.34 -3.57
N VAL A 185 -15.50 -1.17 -4.60
CA VAL A 185 -15.29 -2.62 -4.50
C VAL A 185 -14.26 -3.04 -5.55
N PRO A 186 -13.21 -3.78 -5.19
CA PRO A 186 -12.25 -4.27 -6.17
C PRO A 186 -12.90 -5.35 -7.04
N VAL A 187 -12.86 -5.17 -8.36
CA VAL A 187 -13.15 -6.20 -9.36
C VAL A 187 -11.81 -6.65 -9.91
N GLY A 188 -11.40 -7.88 -9.63
CA GLY A 188 -10.03 -8.29 -9.91
C GLY A 188 -9.83 -9.81 -9.91
N GLY A 189 -8.66 -10.19 -10.39
CA GLY A 189 -8.29 -11.58 -10.61
C GLY A 189 -6.94 -11.71 -11.26
N TRP A 190 -6.70 -12.87 -11.87
CA TRP A 190 -5.58 -13.07 -12.77
C TRP A 190 -6.05 -13.74 -14.07
N VAL A 191 -5.33 -13.47 -15.16
CA VAL A 191 -5.58 -14.09 -16.47
C VAL A 191 -4.26 -14.27 -17.22
N HIS A 192 -4.11 -15.41 -17.85
CA HIS A 192 -3.05 -15.75 -18.78
C HIS A 192 -3.66 -16.22 -20.10
N ASP A 193 -3.12 -15.74 -21.21
CA ASP A 193 -3.51 -16.13 -22.56
C ASP A 193 -2.29 -16.62 -23.32
N ALA A 194 -2.21 -17.93 -23.58
CA ALA A 194 -1.07 -18.54 -24.25
C ALA A 194 -0.96 -18.20 -25.75
N GLU A 195 -1.94 -17.50 -26.34
CA GLU A 195 -1.82 -16.94 -27.70
C GLU A 195 -0.99 -15.65 -27.74
N LEU A 196 -0.77 -14.99 -26.60
CA LEU A 196 0.07 -13.81 -26.55
C LEU A 196 1.55 -14.17 -26.72
N PRO A 197 2.34 -13.35 -27.43
CA PRO A 197 3.77 -13.54 -27.48
C PRO A 197 4.38 -13.38 -26.07
N PRO A 198 5.57 -13.94 -25.80
CA PRO A 198 6.29 -13.70 -24.55
C PRO A 198 6.38 -12.20 -24.22
N GLY A 199 5.99 -11.82 -23.00
CA GLY A 199 5.92 -10.42 -22.57
C GLY A 199 4.67 -9.65 -23.02
N GLY A 200 3.78 -10.27 -23.81
CA GLY A 200 2.47 -9.72 -24.18
C GLY A 200 1.57 -9.51 -22.95
N THR A 201 0.74 -8.47 -23.01
CA THR A 201 -0.16 -8.10 -21.91
C THR A 201 -1.61 -8.43 -22.29
N ALA A 202 -2.27 -9.26 -21.48
CA ALA A 202 -3.69 -9.53 -21.63
C ALA A 202 -4.52 -8.32 -21.17
N TRP A 203 -5.67 -8.11 -21.79
CA TRP A 203 -6.56 -7.00 -21.46
C TRP A 203 -7.92 -7.54 -21.02
N VAL A 204 -8.40 -7.05 -19.87
CA VAL A 204 -9.70 -7.44 -19.30
C VAL A 204 -10.68 -6.29 -19.44
N ARG A 205 -11.87 -6.59 -19.94
CA ARG A 205 -13.02 -5.68 -19.94
C ARG A 205 -13.96 -6.03 -18.80
N VAL A 206 -14.38 -5.02 -18.06
CA VAL A 206 -15.38 -5.11 -17.01
C VAL A 206 -16.61 -4.34 -17.45
N TYR A 207 -17.77 -4.98 -17.39
CA TYR A 207 -19.06 -4.38 -17.69
C TYR A 207 -19.91 -4.31 -16.43
N LEU A 208 -20.56 -3.18 -16.18
CA LEU A 208 -21.54 -2.99 -15.11
C LEU A 208 -22.91 -2.80 -15.75
N ASP A 209 -23.87 -3.66 -15.40
CA ASP A 209 -25.23 -3.65 -15.93
C ASP A 209 -25.27 -3.57 -17.47
N GLY A 210 -24.32 -4.23 -18.13
CA GLY A 210 -24.21 -4.29 -19.60
C GLY A 210 -23.37 -3.17 -20.22
N ALA A 211 -23.17 -2.04 -19.55
CA ALA A 211 -22.32 -0.95 -20.02
C ALA A 211 -20.83 -1.22 -19.71
N LEU A 212 -19.92 -0.83 -20.61
CA LEU A 212 -18.48 -0.97 -20.38
C LEU A 212 -18.03 -0.03 -19.26
N ALA A 213 -17.60 -0.61 -18.13
CA ALA A 213 -17.10 0.14 -16.98
C ALA A 213 -15.57 0.37 -17.07
N ALA A 214 -14.82 -0.63 -17.53
CA ALA A 214 -13.37 -0.53 -17.62
C ALA A 214 -12.74 -1.46 -18.67
N ARG A 215 -11.55 -1.08 -19.14
CA ARG A 215 -10.61 -1.94 -19.87
C ARG A 215 -9.24 -1.82 -19.19
N VAL A 216 -8.80 -2.88 -18.51
CA VAL A 216 -7.59 -2.86 -17.67
C VAL A 216 -6.57 -3.92 -18.14
N PRO A 217 -5.26 -3.64 -18.08
CA PRO A 217 -4.24 -4.63 -18.42
C PRO A 217 -3.99 -5.60 -17.26
N ALA A 218 -3.73 -6.87 -17.59
CA ALA A 218 -3.19 -7.86 -16.67
C ALA A 218 -1.68 -7.70 -16.56
N HIS A 219 -1.26 -6.78 -15.69
CA HIS A 219 0.14 -6.35 -15.54
C HIS A 219 0.68 -6.50 -14.12
N PHE A 220 -0.17 -6.75 -13.12
CA PHE A 220 0.30 -6.92 -11.75
C PHE A 220 1.02 -8.26 -11.59
N VAL A 221 2.14 -8.27 -10.87
CA VAL A 221 2.85 -9.51 -10.52
C VAL A 221 2.06 -10.25 -9.44
N ARG A 222 1.80 -11.54 -9.72
CA ARG A 222 1.14 -12.50 -8.84
C ARG A 222 2.08 -13.65 -8.58
N GLN A 223 2.95 -13.48 -7.58
CA GLN A 223 3.95 -14.48 -7.21
C GLN A 223 3.29 -15.78 -6.72
N ASP A 224 2.18 -15.67 -6.00
CA ASP A 224 1.34 -16.79 -5.59
C ASP A 224 0.87 -17.64 -6.79
N VAL A 225 0.52 -17.00 -7.90
CA VAL A 225 0.13 -17.68 -9.14
C VAL A 225 1.36 -18.29 -9.83
N ALA A 226 2.48 -17.59 -9.87
CA ALA A 226 3.71 -18.12 -10.46
C ALA A 226 4.24 -19.36 -9.72
N ASP A 227 4.12 -19.37 -8.39
CA ASP A 227 4.52 -20.49 -7.54
C ASP A 227 3.57 -21.68 -7.70
N ALA A 228 2.25 -21.42 -7.78
CA ALA A 228 1.24 -22.46 -7.96
C ALA A 228 1.14 -22.98 -9.40
N LYS A 229 1.52 -22.16 -10.40
CA LYS A 229 1.40 -22.43 -11.83
C LYS A 229 2.67 -22.02 -12.59
N PRO A 230 3.82 -22.66 -12.31
CA PRO A 230 5.08 -22.32 -12.97
C PRO A 230 5.04 -22.52 -14.49
N GLU A 231 4.12 -23.37 -15.00
CA GLU A 231 3.91 -23.62 -16.42
C GLU A 231 3.47 -22.37 -17.22
N LEU A 232 2.95 -21.33 -16.56
CA LEU A 232 2.58 -20.08 -17.24
C LEU A 232 3.80 -19.27 -17.69
N GLY A 233 4.98 -19.53 -17.12
CA GLY A 233 6.24 -18.88 -17.48
C GLY A 233 6.31 -17.37 -17.18
N THR A 234 5.32 -16.82 -16.47
CA THR A 234 5.26 -15.41 -16.08
C THR A 234 4.41 -15.22 -14.84
N ALA A 235 4.83 -14.32 -13.95
CA ALA A 235 4.04 -13.87 -12.81
C ALA A 235 3.12 -12.68 -13.15
N ARG A 236 3.29 -12.08 -14.34
CA ARG A 236 2.57 -10.87 -14.77
C ARG A 236 1.19 -11.22 -15.32
N VAL A 237 0.27 -11.55 -14.43
CA VAL A 237 -1.07 -12.07 -14.78
C VAL A 237 -2.19 -11.39 -14.00
N GLY A 238 -1.88 -10.60 -12.97
CA GLY A 238 -2.87 -9.94 -12.13
C GLY A 238 -3.49 -8.71 -12.79
N TRP A 239 -4.78 -8.48 -12.55
CA TRP A 239 -5.51 -7.28 -12.99
C TRP A 239 -6.50 -6.86 -11.92
N ARG A 240 -6.81 -5.56 -11.89
CA ARG A 240 -7.78 -4.97 -10.97
C ARG A 240 -8.43 -3.72 -11.55
N TYR A 241 -9.70 -3.55 -11.22
CA TYR A 241 -10.48 -2.34 -11.41
C TYR A 241 -11.28 -2.05 -10.14
N ASP A 242 -11.10 -0.86 -9.54
CA ASP A 242 -11.89 -0.44 -8.38
C ASP A 242 -13.21 0.19 -8.83
N LEU A 243 -14.28 -0.60 -8.78
CA LEU A 243 -15.61 -0.15 -9.15
C LEU A 243 -16.17 0.77 -8.05
N ARG A 244 -16.39 2.05 -8.40
CA ARG A 244 -17.06 3.03 -7.53
C ARG A 244 -18.56 2.74 -7.49
N TYR A 245 -19.07 2.30 -6.34
CA TYR A 245 -20.49 1.99 -6.17
C TYR A 245 -21.27 3.01 -5.32
N ALA A 246 -20.58 3.96 -4.66
CA ALA A 246 -21.23 4.96 -3.78
C ALA A 246 -22.35 5.77 -4.45
N GLY A 247 -22.30 5.93 -5.78
CA GLY A 247 -23.31 6.64 -6.56
C GLY A 247 -24.30 5.74 -7.30
N LEU A 248 -24.19 4.41 -7.17
CA LEU A 248 -25.11 3.48 -7.81
C LEU A 248 -26.45 3.44 -7.04
N PRO A 249 -27.58 3.26 -7.74
CA PRO A 249 -28.86 3.07 -7.07
C PRO A 249 -28.86 1.79 -6.22
N THR A 250 -29.65 1.74 -5.16
CA THR A 250 -29.86 0.51 -4.39
C THR A 250 -30.45 -0.58 -5.27
N GLY A 251 -29.85 -1.77 -5.23
CA GLY A 251 -30.25 -2.90 -6.08
C GLY A 251 -29.17 -3.96 -6.25
N ARG A 252 -29.53 -5.05 -6.92
CA ARG A 252 -28.62 -6.14 -7.29
C ARG A 252 -28.10 -5.87 -8.71
N HIS A 253 -26.86 -5.41 -8.78
CA HIS A 253 -26.15 -5.09 -10.01
C HIS A 253 -25.43 -6.32 -10.55
N ARG A 254 -25.21 -6.34 -11.87
CA ARG A 254 -24.51 -7.41 -12.57
C ARG A 254 -23.18 -6.89 -13.12
N ILE A 255 -22.12 -7.64 -12.86
CA ILE A 255 -20.76 -7.40 -13.35
C ILE A 255 -20.37 -8.55 -14.27
N ASP A 256 -20.05 -8.25 -15.52
CA ASP A 256 -19.53 -9.23 -16.48
C ASP A 256 -18.07 -8.92 -16.81
N VAL A 257 -17.24 -9.96 -16.81
CA VAL A 257 -15.81 -9.86 -17.02
C VAL A 257 -15.42 -10.66 -18.26
N ALA A 258 -14.67 -10.02 -19.16
CA ALA A 258 -14.22 -10.65 -20.40
C ALA A 258 -12.74 -10.39 -20.69
N LEU A 259 -12.04 -11.39 -21.22
CA LEU A 259 -10.73 -11.22 -21.84
C LEU A 259 -10.93 -10.67 -23.25
N GLU A 260 -10.22 -9.59 -23.57
CA GLU A 260 -10.13 -9.03 -24.91
C GLU A 260 -8.94 -9.65 -25.64
N ARG A 261 -9.23 -10.47 -26.65
CA ARG A 261 -8.23 -11.07 -27.52
C ARG A 261 -8.18 -10.36 -28.87
N ALA A 262 -7.00 -9.87 -29.25
CA ALA A 262 -6.80 -9.29 -30.57
C ALA A 262 -6.88 -10.39 -31.64
N THR A 263 -7.66 -10.16 -32.70
CA THR A 263 -7.72 -11.05 -33.88
C THR A 263 -7.61 -10.22 -35.16
N PRO A 264 -7.27 -10.83 -36.31
CA PRO A 264 -7.24 -10.13 -37.59
C PRO A 264 -8.58 -9.48 -37.99
N ALA A 265 -9.70 -10.01 -37.47
CA ALA A 265 -11.05 -9.49 -37.73
C ALA A 265 -11.52 -8.44 -36.71
N GLY A 266 -10.67 -8.06 -35.73
CA GLY A 266 -10.99 -7.17 -34.62
C GLY A 266 -10.92 -7.86 -33.25
N PRO A 267 -11.12 -7.11 -32.15
CA PRO A 267 -11.09 -7.68 -30.80
C PRO A 267 -12.25 -8.66 -30.60
N ARG A 268 -11.92 -9.88 -30.17
CA ARG A 268 -12.88 -10.90 -29.74
C ARG A 268 -12.94 -10.93 -28.21
N LEU A 269 -14.14 -11.00 -27.65
CA LEU A 269 -14.33 -11.11 -26.21
C LEU A 269 -14.56 -12.57 -25.80
N LEU A 270 -13.85 -13.01 -24.75
CA LEU A 270 -14.01 -14.31 -24.12
C LEU A 270 -14.54 -14.11 -22.69
N GLN A 271 -15.69 -14.69 -22.35
CA GLN A 271 -16.34 -14.51 -21.05
C GLN A 271 -15.54 -15.21 -19.94
N LEU A 272 -14.93 -14.44 -19.05
CA LEU A 272 -14.22 -14.98 -17.88
C LEU A 272 -15.21 -15.30 -16.75
N GLY A 273 -16.28 -14.51 -16.62
CA GLY A 273 -17.35 -14.82 -15.67
C GLY A 273 -18.29 -13.66 -15.42
N THR A 274 -19.29 -13.94 -14.60
CA THR A 274 -20.27 -12.96 -14.13
C THR A 274 -20.25 -12.96 -12.60
N ARG A 275 -20.43 -11.79 -12.00
CA ARG A 275 -20.62 -11.57 -10.57
C ARG A 275 -21.81 -10.66 -10.35
N HIS A 276 -22.40 -10.73 -9.16
CA HIS A 276 -23.44 -9.83 -8.73
C HIS A 276 -23.02 -9.16 -7.43
N VAL A 277 -23.34 -7.88 -7.31
CA VAL A 277 -23.18 -7.14 -6.06
C VAL A 277 -24.50 -6.50 -5.69
N ALA A 278 -24.85 -6.55 -4.42
CA ALA A 278 -26.03 -5.90 -3.90
C ALA A 278 -25.64 -4.58 -3.25
N VAL A 279 -25.94 -3.46 -3.91
CA VAL A 279 -25.81 -2.13 -3.30
C VAL A 279 -26.99 -1.95 -2.35
N MET A 280 -26.69 -1.93 -1.05
CA MET A 280 -27.67 -1.89 0.02
C MET A 280 -27.84 -0.47 0.57
N ASP A 281 -29.01 -0.18 1.12
CA ASP A 281 -29.26 1.02 1.90
C ASP A 281 -29.47 0.70 3.39
N ARG A 282 -29.83 1.72 4.16
CA ARG A 282 -30.03 1.61 5.62
C ARG A 282 -31.19 0.69 6.02
N SER A 283 -32.14 0.45 5.11
CA SER A 283 -33.27 -0.45 5.37
C SER A 283 -32.85 -1.91 5.31
N GLN A 284 -31.74 -2.21 4.62
CA GLN A 284 -31.24 -3.56 4.35
C GLN A 284 -32.31 -4.49 3.74
N ALA A 285 -33.29 -3.92 3.04
CA ALA A 285 -34.32 -4.68 2.36
C ALA A 285 -33.69 -5.56 1.25
N ALA A 286 -34.38 -6.65 0.91
CA ALA A 286 -33.93 -7.55 -0.16
C ALA A 286 -33.71 -6.76 -1.47
N PRO A 287 -32.48 -6.78 -2.04
CA PRO A 287 -32.14 -5.98 -3.21
C PRO A 287 -32.87 -6.51 -4.43
N ARG A 288 -33.46 -5.61 -5.23
CA ARG A 288 -34.11 -5.97 -6.50
C ARG A 288 -33.09 -5.95 -7.63
N PRO A 289 -33.20 -6.84 -8.63
CA PRO A 289 -32.34 -6.80 -9.82
C PRO A 289 -32.41 -5.44 -10.52
N VAL A 290 -31.24 -4.88 -10.84
CA VAL A 290 -31.11 -3.72 -11.71
C VAL A 290 -31.10 -4.21 -13.17
N PRO A 291 -31.96 -3.68 -14.05
CA PRO A 291 -31.95 -4.05 -15.46
C PRO A 291 -30.63 -3.65 -16.13
N LEU A 292 -30.24 -4.40 -17.15
CA LEU A 292 -29.15 -3.98 -18.02
C LEU A 292 -29.50 -2.65 -18.70
N THR A 293 -28.57 -1.70 -18.67
CA THR A 293 -28.70 -0.44 -19.40
C THR A 293 -28.40 -0.60 -20.89
N GLU A 294 -27.54 -1.57 -21.23
CA GLU A 294 -27.14 -1.89 -22.60
C GLU A 294 -27.08 -3.41 -22.81
N PRO A 295 -27.36 -3.92 -24.03
CA PRO A 295 -27.08 -5.31 -24.34
C PRO A 295 -25.58 -5.58 -24.29
N LEU A 296 -25.17 -6.67 -23.63
CA LEU A 296 -23.78 -7.08 -23.63
C LEU A 296 -23.30 -7.38 -25.06
N PRO A 297 -22.05 -7.01 -25.41
CA PRO A 297 -21.47 -7.45 -26.68
C PRO A 297 -21.37 -8.98 -26.71
N PRO A 298 -21.34 -9.60 -27.92
CA PRO A 298 -21.13 -11.04 -28.03
C PRO A 298 -19.82 -11.49 -27.37
N MET A 299 -19.91 -12.45 -26.44
CA MET A 299 -18.77 -13.05 -25.76
C MET A 299 -18.77 -14.56 -26.01
N ALA A 300 -17.64 -15.11 -26.45
CA ALA A 300 -17.47 -16.54 -26.59
C ALA A 300 -16.95 -17.16 -25.28
N GLN A 301 -17.04 -18.48 -25.15
CA GLN A 301 -16.39 -19.16 -24.03
C GLN A 301 -14.86 -19.19 -24.22
N PRO A 302 -14.07 -19.06 -23.13
CA PRO A 302 -12.63 -19.24 -23.18
C PRO A 302 -12.27 -20.65 -23.65
N ASP A 303 -11.21 -20.74 -24.46
CA ASP A 303 -10.63 -22.03 -24.87
C ASP A 303 -9.54 -22.48 -23.88
N ALA A 304 -8.97 -23.67 -24.09
CA ALA A 304 -7.97 -24.26 -23.19
C ALA A 304 -6.64 -23.48 -23.10
N ARG A 305 -6.42 -22.45 -23.93
CA ARG A 305 -5.22 -21.59 -23.87
C ARG A 305 -5.38 -20.43 -22.89
N VAL A 306 -6.58 -20.25 -22.35
CA VAL A 306 -6.85 -19.23 -21.33
C VAL A 306 -6.90 -19.90 -19.95
N ALA A 307 -6.03 -19.45 -19.06
CA ALA A 307 -6.11 -19.78 -17.63
C ALA A 307 -6.45 -18.51 -16.85
N PHE A 308 -7.38 -18.58 -15.91
CA PHE A 308 -7.80 -17.40 -15.16
C PHE A 308 -8.46 -17.75 -13.83
N TRP A 309 -8.60 -16.74 -12.98
CA TRP A 309 -9.44 -16.76 -11.79
C TRP A 309 -10.00 -15.36 -11.50
N LEU A 310 -11.20 -15.29 -10.91
CA LEU A 310 -11.81 -14.04 -10.43
C LEU A 310 -11.77 -14.03 -8.90
N ASP A 311 -10.91 -13.19 -8.33
CA ASP A 311 -10.68 -13.08 -6.88
C ASP A 311 -11.82 -12.32 -6.18
N SER A 312 -12.26 -11.21 -6.78
CA SER A 312 -13.23 -10.28 -6.18
C SER A 312 -14.09 -9.60 -7.25
N PRO A 313 -15.34 -9.20 -6.93
CA PRO A 313 -16.07 -9.52 -5.70
C PRO A 313 -16.49 -10.99 -5.64
N ALA A 314 -16.83 -11.45 -4.44
CA ALA A 314 -17.62 -12.68 -4.30
C ALA A 314 -18.99 -12.47 -4.96
N ASP A 315 -19.58 -13.55 -5.50
CA ASP A 315 -20.93 -13.45 -6.07
C ASP A 315 -21.95 -13.17 -4.95
N ASP A 316 -22.91 -12.29 -5.24
CA ASP A 316 -23.91 -11.78 -4.29
C ASP A 316 -23.33 -11.04 -3.06
N GLN A 317 -22.12 -10.48 -3.17
CA GLN A 317 -21.57 -9.63 -2.12
C GLN A 317 -22.47 -8.41 -1.87
N SER A 318 -22.93 -8.24 -0.62
CA SER A 318 -23.64 -7.03 -0.19
C SER A 318 -22.65 -5.91 0.09
N LEU A 319 -22.93 -4.70 -0.41
CA LEU A 319 -22.11 -3.50 -0.29
C LEU A 319 -22.89 -2.42 0.47
N TYR A 320 -22.30 -1.89 1.53
CA TYR A 320 -22.91 -0.88 2.39
C TYR A 320 -22.04 0.38 2.39
N TYR A 321 -22.52 1.44 1.73
CA TYR A 321 -21.76 2.68 1.68
C TYR A 321 -21.88 3.46 3.00
N ASN A 322 -20.75 3.88 3.54
CA ASN A 322 -20.66 4.79 4.68
C ASN A 322 -19.80 6.02 4.32
N PRO A 323 -20.39 7.21 4.11
CA PRO A 323 -19.65 8.43 3.80
C PRO A 323 -18.77 8.94 4.94
N LEU A 324 -18.87 8.38 6.16
CA LEU A 324 -17.94 8.63 7.26
C LEU A 324 -16.63 7.86 7.11
N VAL A 325 -16.61 6.73 6.40
CA VAL A 325 -15.42 5.88 6.23
C VAL A 325 -14.32 6.59 5.41
N PRO A 326 -14.60 7.24 4.26
CA PRO A 326 -13.59 8.05 3.57
C PRO A 326 -13.03 9.19 4.43
N LEU A 327 -13.84 9.78 5.32
CA LEU A 327 -13.38 10.80 6.26
C LEU A 327 -12.43 10.21 7.30
N TRP A 328 -12.72 9.00 7.78
CA TRP A 328 -11.88 8.28 8.73
C TRP A 328 -10.53 7.89 8.12
N HIS A 329 -10.52 7.34 6.89
CA HIS A 329 -9.28 7.04 6.18
C HIS A 329 -8.43 8.29 5.95
N ALA A 330 -9.03 9.39 5.48
CA ALA A 330 -8.31 10.65 5.26
C ALA A 330 -7.70 11.21 6.56
N PHE A 331 -8.39 11.09 7.70
CA PHE A 331 -7.81 11.48 9.00
C PHE A 331 -6.62 10.59 9.39
N ARG A 332 -6.70 9.28 9.17
CA ARG A 332 -5.59 8.35 9.46
C ARG A 332 -4.38 8.63 8.58
N GLU A 333 -4.59 8.95 7.30
CA GLU A 333 -3.54 9.38 6.38
C GLU A 333 -2.87 10.68 6.86
N GLN A 334 -3.66 11.64 7.37
CA GLN A 334 -3.12 12.85 7.98
C GLN A 334 -2.25 12.56 9.22
N GLN A 335 -2.57 11.53 10.01
CA GLN A 335 -1.73 11.13 11.14
C GLN A 335 -0.34 10.64 10.67
N VAL A 336 -0.28 9.86 9.58
CA VAL A 336 1.00 9.42 8.99
C VAL A 336 1.84 10.63 8.58
N VAL A 337 1.24 11.57 7.85
CA VAL A 337 1.91 12.81 7.42
C VAL A 337 2.39 13.63 8.61
N ALA A 338 1.54 13.88 9.60
CA ALA A 338 1.90 14.66 10.78
C ALA A 338 3.03 14.02 11.58
N TYR A 339 3.06 12.69 11.68
CA TYR A 339 4.13 11.97 12.35
C TYR A 339 5.46 12.09 11.58
N LEU A 340 5.44 12.00 10.25
CA LEU A 340 6.64 12.22 9.41
C LEU A 340 7.14 13.67 9.50
N GLU A 341 6.25 14.67 9.46
CA GLU A 341 6.61 16.09 9.58
C GLU A 341 7.25 16.41 10.93
N HIS A 342 6.78 15.78 12.01
CA HIS A 342 7.38 15.94 13.34
C HIS A 342 8.87 15.57 13.35
N PHE A 343 9.23 14.43 12.74
CA PHE A 343 10.63 13.99 12.69
C PHE A 343 11.46 14.69 11.60
N ASP A 344 10.83 15.14 10.51
CA ASP A 344 11.48 16.03 9.54
C ASP A 344 11.95 17.33 10.21
N GLN A 345 11.11 17.92 11.07
CA GLN A 345 11.45 19.13 11.81
C GLN A 345 12.68 18.92 12.71
N LEU A 346 12.74 17.80 13.45
CA LEU A 346 13.90 17.49 14.30
C LEU A 346 15.22 17.41 13.51
N LEU A 347 15.18 16.81 12.32
CA LEU A 347 16.34 16.70 11.42
C LEU A 347 16.59 17.98 10.60
N GLY A 348 15.62 18.87 10.53
CA GLY A 348 15.66 20.16 9.82
C GLY A 348 16.54 21.22 10.46
N HIS A 349 17.13 20.94 11.62
CA HIS A 349 17.95 21.88 12.38
C HIS A 349 19.46 21.53 12.34
N GLY A 350 20.29 22.51 12.69
CA GLY A 350 21.73 22.31 12.87
C GLY A 350 22.49 21.93 11.58
N CYS A 351 23.46 21.03 11.70
CA CYS A 351 24.39 20.73 10.60
C CYS A 351 23.79 19.90 9.46
N LEU A 352 22.61 19.29 9.67
CA LEU A 352 21.91 18.45 8.70
C LEU A 352 20.79 19.20 7.97
N ALA A 353 20.53 20.47 8.32
CA ALA A 353 19.42 21.26 7.78
C ALA A 353 19.39 21.29 6.24
N GLY A 354 20.57 21.37 5.60
CA GLY A 354 20.73 21.39 4.15
C GLY A 354 20.83 20.03 3.46
N VAL A 355 20.73 18.92 4.21
CA VAL A 355 20.72 17.57 3.63
C VAL A 355 19.29 17.23 3.18
N PRO A 356 19.06 16.78 1.93
CA PRO A 356 17.74 16.35 1.50
C PRO A 356 17.20 15.23 2.38
N ARG A 357 15.92 15.33 2.75
CA ARG A 357 15.22 14.33 3.56
C ARG A 357 14.07 13.76 2.74
N ASN A 358 13.91 12.46 2.78
CA ASN A 358 12.83 11.77 2.07
C ASN A 358 12.07 10.85 3.03
N THR A 359 10.84 10.53 2.64
CA THR A 359 10.08 9.44 3.28
C THR A 359 10.70 8.07 2.97
N GLN A 360 10.11 7.01 3.53
CA GLN A 360 10.22 5.64 3.05
C GLN A 360 8.82 5.07 3.19
N GLN A 361 8.14 4.77 2.08
CA GLN A 361 6.72 4.43 2.10
C GLN A 361 6.44 3.21 1.23
N ILE A 362 5.59 2.34 1.75
CA ILE A 362 4.93 1.29 0.98
C ILE A 362 4.14 1.91 -0.18
N TYR A 363 4.10 1.23 -1.32
CA TYR A 363 3.33 1.64 -2.50
C TYR A 363 2.20 0.64 -2.77
N PRO A 364 1.02 0.77 -2.12
CA PRO A 364 0.00 -0.28 -2.17
C PRO A 364 -0.57 -0.56 -3.57
N ALA A 365 -0.39 0.36 -4.51
CA ALA A 365 -0.83 0.18 -5.88
C ALA A 365 0.03 -0.82 -6.68
N GLU A 366 1.14 -1.35 -6.14
CA GLU A 366 1.95 -2.40 -6.77
C GLU A 366 1.38 -3.82 -6.61
N GLN A 367 0.31 -4.01 -5.85
CA GLN A 367 -0.31 -5.33 -5.74
C GLN A 367 -1.82 -5.26 -5.84
N ALA A 368 -2.37 -5.87 -6.89
CA ALA A 368 -3.81 -5.94 -7.14
C ALA A 368 -4.63 -6.44 -5.92
N GLY A 369 -4.05 -7.31 -5.09
CA GLY A 369 -4.71 -7.90 -3.93
C GLY A 369 -4.75 -7.01 -2.68
N TRP A 370 -4.00 -5.91 -2.61
CA TRP A 370 -3.85 -5.14 -1.38
C TRP A 370 -5.01 -4.18 -1.11
N ASP A 371 -5.34 -4.04 0.17
CA ASP A 371 -6.24 -3.03 0.68
C ASP A 371 -5.41 -1.87 1.26
N GLU A 372 -5.19 -0.85 0.44
CA GLU A 372 -4.41 0.35 0.80
C GLU A 372 -4.93 1.04 2.06
N SER A 373 -6.23 0.92 2.34
CA SER A 373 -6.87 1.56 3.48
C SER A 373 -6.36 1.00 4.80
N ARG A 374 -5.77 -0.20 4.83
CA ARG A 374 -5.16 -0.76 6.05
C ARG A 374 -3.97 0.05 6.52
N PHE A 375 -3.14 0.54 5.59
CA PHE A 375 -1.93 1.32 5.86
C PHE A 375 -2.22 2.80 6.10
N ALA A 376 -3.16 3.36 5.33
CA ALA A 376 -3.41 4.80 5.30
C ALA A 376 -2.13 5.61 4.95
N SER A 377 -1.37 5.16 3.94
CA SER A 377 -0.14 5.82 3.44
C SER A 377 -0.36 6.67 2.18
N ALA A 378 -1.59 6.77 1.66
CA ALA A 378 -1.81 7.44 0.38
C ALA A 378 -1.39 8.92 0.36
N GLN A 379 -1.70 9.66 1.43
CA GLN A 379 -1.32 11.07 1.54
C GLN A 379 0.20 11.28 1.69
N SER A 380 0.91 10.37 2.35
CA SER A 380 2.39 10.44 2.49
C SER A 380 3.13 10.10 1.18
N LEU A 381 2.43 9.63 0.15
CA LEU A 381 2.99 9.48 -1.20
C LEU A 381 2.86 10.75 -2.06
N GLN A 382 2.13 11.77 -1.59
CA GLN A 382 1.98 13.07 -2.25
C GLN A 382 3.00 14.09 -1.70
N PRO A 383 3.19 15.26 -2.34
CA PRO A 383 4.05 16.31 -1.79
C PRO A 383 3.46 16.91 -0.50
N PHE A 384 4.28 16.98 0.57
CA PHE A 384 3.96 17.65 1.83
C PHE A 384 5.25 18.13 2.52
N GLY A 385 5.13 19.14 3.39
CA GLY A 385 6.25 19.69 4.15
C GLY A 385 7.50 19.99 3.30
N HIS A 386 8.66 19.59 3.81
CA HIS A 386 9.96 19.68 3.13
C HIS A 386 10.52 18.31 2.72
N LEU A 387 9.76 17.23 2.94
CA LEU A 387 10.17 15.87 2.62
C LEU A 387 10.01 15.60 1.12
N GLY A 388 11.04 14.99 0.52
CA GLY A 388 10.93 14.35 -0.79
C GLY A 388 10.30 12.97 -0.69
N LEU A 389 9.84 12.44 -1.83
CA LEU A 389 9.34 11.06 -1.89
C LEU A 389 10.50 10.08 -1.74
N GLY A 390 10.43 9.24 -0.73
CA GLY A 390 11.11 7.94 -0.74
C GLY A 390 10.11 6.80 -0.61
N ILE A 391 10.32 5.77 -1.42
CA ILE A 391 9.31 4.76 -1.74
C ILE A 391 9.93 3.36 -1.92
N ASN A 392 9.23 2.36 -1.42
CA ASN A 392 9.53 0.94 -1.61
C ASN A 392 8.87 0.49 -2.93
N LEU A 393 9.63 -0.18 -3.79
CA LEU A 393 9.15 -0.68 -5.08
C LEU A 393 9.51 -2.16 -5.25
N TYR A 394 8.48 -2.96 -5.48
CA TYR A 394 8.57 -4.40 -5.73
C TYR A 394 7.90 -4.79 -7.05
N GLY A 395 8.29 -5.95 -7.59
CA GLY A 395 7.61 -6.55 -8.73
C GLY A 395 7.62 -5.67 -9.98
N GLU A 396 6.47 -5.51 -10.61
CA GLU A 396 6.29 -4.70 -11.82
C GLU A 396 6.52 -3.21 -11.61
N ALA A 397 6.28 -2.68 -10.41
CA ALA A 397 6.45 -1.26 -10.11
C ALA A 397 7.91 -0.81 -10.29
N THR A 398 8.87 -1.75 -10.31
CA THR A 398 10.28 -1.46 -10.52
C THR A 398 10.71 -1.42 -11.99
N TRP A 399 9.88 -1.83 -12.95
CA TRP A 399 10.31 -1.91 -14.36
C TRP A 399 9.22 -1.62 -15.40
N ASP A 400 7.94 -1.66 -15.02
CA ASP A 400 6.82 -1.45 -15.92
C ASP A 400 6.51 0.05 -16.14
N GLY A 401 5.41 0.37 -16.85
CA GLY A 401 4.98 1.75 -17.04
C GLY A 401 4.09 2.32 -15.93
N SER A 402 3.45 1.46 -15.14
CA SER A 402 2.36 1.86 -14.23
C SER A 402 2.87 2.78 -13.12
N PHE A 403 4.05 2.50 -12.56
CA PHE A 403 4.68 3.35 -11.56
C PHE A 403 5.04 4.73 -12.13
N PHE A 404 5.60 4.81 -13.33
CA PHE A 404 5.97 6.09 -13.95
C PHE A 404 4.74 6.92 -14.33
N ASP A 405 3.67 6.26 -14.79
CA ASP A 405 2.39 6.91 -15.06
C ASP A 405 1.80 7.50 -13.77
N TRP A 406 1.86 6.76 -12.66
CA TRP A 406 1.47 7.26 -11.35
C TRP A 406 2.36 8.42 -10.89
N LEU A 407 3.68 8.29 -11.01
CA LEU A 407 4.65 9.30 -10.61
C LEU A 407 4.41 10.62 -11.36
N ALA A 408 4.14 10.57 -12.66
CA ALA A 408 3.82 11.75 -13.46
C ALA A 408 2.57 12.51 -12.96
N ARG A 409 1.63 11.82 -12.31
CA ARG A 409 0.44 12.43 -11.69
C ARG A 409 0.65 12.88 -10.25
N SER A 410 1.62 12.29 -9.54
CA SER A 410 1.93 12.58 -8.12
C SER A 410 2.55 13.95 -7.87
N ARG A 411 2.99 14.67 -8.92
CA ARG A 411 3.67 15.98 -8.85
C ARG A 411 4.95 15.99 -8.01
N GLN A 412 5.56 14.84 -7.79
CA GLN A 412 6.83 14.74 -7.08
C GLN A 412 7.96 15.31 -7.96
N PRO A 413 8.83 16.21 -7.44
CA PRO A 413 9.92 16.82 -8.20
C PRO A 413 11.10 15.86 -8.46
N GLY A 414 11.07 14.70 -7.81
CA GLY A 414 12.07 13.63 -7.83
C GLY A 414 11.74 12.65 -6.70
N TYR A 415 12.44 11.52 -6.68
CA TYR A 415 12.20 10.49 -5.66
C TYR A 415 13.45 9.67 -5.37
N SER A 416 13.41 8.94 -4.26
CA SER A 416 14.39 7.96 -3.85
C SER A 416 13.72 6.61 -3.73
N VAL A 417 14.26 5.57 -4.35
CA VAL A 417 13.78 4.22 -4.11
C VAL A 417 14.50 3.65 -2.90
N THR A 418 13.75 3.40 -1.84
CA THR A 418 14.27 3.00 -0.53
C THR A 418 14.48 1.50 -0.41
N GLU A 419 13.63 0.75 -1.08
CA GLU A 419 13.74 -0.70 -1.27
C GLU A 419 13.37 -1.00 -2.72
N PHE A 420 14.26 -1.68 -3.45
CA PHE A 420 14.07 -2.02 -4.86
C PHE A 420 14.27 -3.51 -5.07
N HIS A 421 13.22 -4.21 -5.51
CA HIS A 421 13.32 -5.63 -5.86
C HIS A 421 12.33 -6.04 -6.98
N PRO A 422 12.81 -6.32 -8.22
CA PRO A 422 11.95 -6.65 -9.37
C PRO A 422 11.11 -7.92 -9.29
N LEU A 423 11.35 -8.76 -8.28
CA LEU A 423 10.76 -10.10 -8.10
C LEU A 423 10.98 -11.04 -9.31
N ARG A 424 12.06 -10.81 -10.05
CA ARG A 424 12.50 -11.69 -11.14
C ARG A 424 13.98 -11.51 -11.43
N ALA A 425 14.58 -12.53 -12.03
CA ALA A 425 15.90 -12.41 -12.62
C ALA A 425 15.89 -11.42 -13.80
N MET A 426 16.98 -10.68 -13.96
CA MET A 426 17.24 -9.79 -15.09
C MET A 426 18.66 -9.99 -15.59
N SER A 427 18.86 -9.79 -16.90
CA SER A 427 20.21 -9.65 -17.44
C SER A 427 20.83 -8.29 -17.04
N ALA A 428 22.16 -8.15 -17.12
CA ALA A 428 22.82 -6.87 -16.86
C ALA A 428 22.36 -5.75 -17.81
N THR A 429 22.09 -6.08 -19.08
CA THR A 429 21.55 -5.13 -20.06
C THR A 429 20.17 -4.64 -19.68
N GLU A 430 19.30 -5.57 -19.29
CA GLU A 430 17.92 -5.25 -18.87
C GLU A 430 17.91 -4.42 -17.58
N LEU A 431 18.68 -4.83 -16.57
CA LEU A 431 18.79 -4.10 -15.32
C LEU A 431 19.32 -2.67 -15.55
N ARG A 432 20.32 -2.50 -16.42
CA ARG A 432 20.81 -1.17 -16.81
C ARG A 432 19.69 -0.31 -17.40
N GLN A 433 18.90 -0.84 -18.33
CA GLN A 433 17.79 -0.10 -18.93
C GLN A 433 16.76 0.32 -17.89
N VAL A 434 16.45 -0.56 -16.94
CA VAL A 434 15.54 -0.25 -15.82
C VAL A 434 16.10 0.87 -14.95
N LEU A 435 17.36 0.78 -14.53
CA LEU A 435 18.00 1.80 -13.69
C LEU A 435 18.10 3.15 -14.42
N GLU A 436 18.44 3.15 -15.70
CA GLU A 436 18.47 4.35 -16.53
C GLU A 436 17.09 4.98 -16.67
N ARG A 437 16.05 4.17 -16.88
CA ARG A 437 14.67 4.65 -16.93
C ARG A 437 14.27 5.33 -15.61
N HIS A 438 14.61 4.73 -14.46
CA HIS A 438 14.37 5.37 -13.16
C HIS A 438 15.10 6.72 -13.05
N ARG A 439 16.37 6.79 -13.47
CA ARG A 439 17.16 8.03 -13.48
C ARG A 439 16.53 9.11 -14.37
N GLU A 440 16.11 8.75 -15.58
CA GLU A 440 15.44 9.64 -16.54
C GLU A 440 14.12 10.19 -16.00
N HIS A 441 13.42 9.43 -15.15
CA HIS A 441 12.18 9.85 -14.50
C HIS A 441 12.40 10.53 -13.13
N GLY A 442 13.64 10.85 -12.77
CA GLY A 442 13.94 11.68 -11.60
C GLY A 442 14.32 10.91 -10.33
N ALA A 443 14.61 9.61 -10.41
CA ALA A 443 15.21 8.88 -9.29
C ALA A 443 16.57 9.49 -8.94
N ARG A 444 16.77 9.86 -7.67
CA ARG A 444 18.04 10.38 -7.15
C ARG A 444 18.90 9.28 -6.56
N THR A 445 18.26 8.32 -5.92
CA THR A 445 18.92 7.19 -5.26
C THR A 445 18.06 5.96 -5.41
N LEU A 446 18.69 4.78 -5.41
CA LEU A 446 18.02 3.49 -5.43
C LEU A 446 18.82 2.54 -4.55
N SER A 447 18.12 1.78 -3.70
CA SER A 447 18.74 0.87 -2.74
C SER A 447 18.16 -0.53 -2.87
N PHE A 448 19.04 -1.52 -2.85
CA PHE A 448 18.68 -2.93 -2.72
C PHE A 448 18.88 -3.36 -1.27
N PHE A 449 18.03 -4.26 -0.78
CA PHE A 449 18.23 -4.85 0.54
C PHE A 449 19.44 -5.78 0.51
N LEU A 450 20.43 -5.55 1.37
CA LEU A 450 21.65 -6.35 1.48
C LEU A 450 21.77 -6.85 2.91
N HIS A 451 21.89 -8.16 3.10
CA HIS A 451 22.28 -8.70 4.41
C HIS A 451 23.81 -8.70 4.53
N PRO A 452 24.36 -8.30 5.68
CA PRO A 452 25.76 -8.59 5.96
C PRO A 452 25.96 -10.11 5.99
N PRO A 453 27.03 -10.65 5.38
CA PRO A 453 27.33 -12.08 5.48
C PRO A 453 27.52 -12.50 6.94
N GLY A 454 26.71 -13.44 7.43
CA GLY A 454 27.04 -14.23 8.61
C GLY A 454 26.77 -13.66 9.99
N ALA A 455 25.63 -13.00 10.23
CA ALA A 455 25.15 -12.79 11.60
C ALA A 455 23.77 -13.46 11.76
N ASP A 456 23.81 -14.60 12.44
CA ASP A 456 22.69 -15.25 13.12
C ASP A 456 21.86 -16.15 12.20
N GLY A 457 21.47 -17.33 12.71
CA GLY A 457 20.61 -18.30 12.02
C GLY A 457 19.18 -17.83 11.76
N SER A 458 18.99 -16.55 11.43
CA SER A 458 17.75 -15.99 10.92
C SER A 458 17.42 -16.61 9.57
N VAL A 459 16.12 -16.79 9.32
CA VAL A 459 15.61 -17.15 8.00
C VAL A 459 16.10 -16.10 7.00
N PRO A 460 16.75 -16.47 5.89
CA PRO A 460 17.20 -15.52 4.89
C PRO A 460 16.01 -14.70 4.39
N ASN A 461 16.12 -13.36 4.40
CA ASN A 461 15.11 -12.50 3.78
C ASN A 461 15.03 -12.84 2.28
N PRO A 462 13.86 -13.28 1.76
CA PRO A 462 13.73 -13.71 0.38
C PRO A 462 14.02 -12.59 -0.64
N PHE A 463 13.96 -11.33 -0.22
CA PHE A 463 14.23 -10.15 -1.06
C PHE A 463 15.66 -9.61 -0.94
N ALA A 464 16.52 -10.26 -0.16
CA ALA A 464 17.90 -9.82 -0.02
C ALA A 464 18.70 -10.10 -1.30
N LEU A 465 19.39 -9.06 -1.79
CA LEU A 465 20.29 -9.13 -2.93
C LEU A 465 21.58 -9.86 -2.53
N ASP A 466 21.56 -11.18 -2.61
CA ASP A 466 22.66 -12.05 -2.19
C ASP A 466 23.01 -13.05 -3.31
N PRO A 467 24.29 -13.27 -3.65
CA PRO A 467 24.70 -14.25 -4.67
C PRO A 467 24.30 -15.70 -4.36
N ALA A 468 23.96 -16.01 -3.11
CA ALA A 468 23.48 -17.31 -2.65
C ALA A 468 21.96 -17.38 -2.45
N ASN A 469 21.21 -16.30 -2.69
CA ASN A 469 19.75 -16.27 -2.58
C ASN A 469 19.08 -16.44 -3.97
N PRO A 470 18.57 -17.62 -4.34
CA PRO A 470 17.87 -17.80 -5.61
C PRO A 470 16.43 -17.27 -5.59
N ALA A 471 15.88 -16.92 -4.41
CA ALA A 471 14.49 -16.51 -4.29
C ALA A 471 14.24 -15.25 -5.13
N HIS A 472 13.17 -15.32 -5.93
CA HIS A 472 12.73 -14.25 -6.83
C HIS A 472 13.82 -13.66 -7.74
N GLY A 473 14.86 -14.45 -8.04
CA GLY A 473 15.98 -14.06 -8.91
C GLY A 473 17.04 -13.15 -8.27
N SER A 474 17.12 -13.09 -6.93
CA SER A 474 18.05 -12.22 -6.21
C SER A 474 19.52 -12.48 -6.56
N ASP A 475 19.94 -13.74 -6.72
CA ASP A 475 21.30 -14.11 -7.10
C ASP A 475 21.68 -13.62 -8.50
N ALA A 476 20.75 -13.73 -9.45
CA ALA A 476 20.91 -13.24 -10.81
C ALA A 476 20.99 -11.70 -10.83
N LEU A 477 20.13 -11.02 -10.06
CA LEU A 477 20.17 -9.57 -9.89
C LEU A 477 21.49 -9.10 -9.28
N TYR A 478 22.03 -9.81 -8.28
CA TYR A 478 23.33 -9.50 -7.69
C TYR A 478 24.43 -9.52 -8.75
N ARG A 479 24.52 -10.61 -9.52
CA ARG A 479 25.52 -10.75 -10.61
C ARG A 479 25.33 -9.72 -11.72
N ALA A 480 24.08 -9.41 -12.07
CA ALA A 480 23.75 -8.38 -13.06
C ALA A 480 24.20 -7.00 -12.58
N MET A 481 23.95 -6.65 -11.31
CA MET A 481 24.39 -5.38 -10.73
C MET A 481 25.92 -5.26 -10.71
N GLN A 482 26.66 -6.32 -10.39
CA GLN A 482 28.13 -6.30 -10.48
C GLN A 482 28.61 -5.91 -11.90
N GLN A 483 28.03 -6.51 -12.93
CA GLN A 483 28.37 -6.18 -14.33
C GLN A 483 27.96 -4.77 -14.73
N VAL A 484 26.84 -4.25 -14.19
CA VAL A 484 26.43 -2.86 -14.41
C VAL A 484 27.47 -1.90 -13.82
N LEU A 485 27.94 -2.16 -12.60
CA LEU A 485 28.90 -1.31 -11.89
C LEU A 485 30.33 -1.38 -12.45
N GLU A 486 30.74 -2.51 -13.04
CA GLU A 486 32.05 -2.67 -13.70
C GLU A 486 32.17 -1.91 -15.03
N ARG A 487 31.03 -1.60 -15.66
CA ARG A 487 30.95 -0.87 -16.92
C ARG A 487 30.05 0.36 -16.75
N PRO A 488 30.46 1.37 -15.97
CA PRO A 488 29.61 2.52 -15.66
C PRO A 488 29.06 3.19 -16.91
#